data_AF-A0A7K2Y605-F1
#
_entry.id   AF-A0A7K2Y605-F1
#
_cell.length_a   1.000
_cell.length_b   1.000
_cell.length_c   1.000
_cell.angle_alpha   90.00
_cell.angle_beta   90.00
_cell.angle_gamma   90.00
#
_symmetry.space_group_name_H-M   'P 1'
#
loop_
_entity.id
_entity.type
_entity.pdbx_description
1 polymer ?
#
loop_
_entity_poly.entity_id
_entity_poly.type
_entity_poly.pdbx_seq_one_letter_code
_entity_poly.pdbx_strand_id
1 'polypeptide(L)'
;MGNREDLLAGARHCLEEKGYLRTTVRDIATASGVSMAAIGYHFGSREALLNQALFAAMEEWAAGAGRLTGEGETAGERYADTWDRKIRDFGEMRWLWLASVEAFVHAQSSPELLAILAEGQRRNRRMVAAALRGVPPQEVSEEDVRALGSMHIALLSGVMVQTLTDPEQAPDGRELLQGLRSMVELLES
;
A
#
# COMPACT_ATOMS: atom_id res chain seq x y z
N MET A 1 12.29 -7.61 -23.08
CA MET A 1 11.69 -8.10 -21.82
C MET A 1 12.29 -9.45 -21.52
N GLY A 2 12.78 -9.63 -20.30
CA GLY A 2 13.33 -10.90 -19.84
C GLY A 2 12.31 -11.70 -19.04
N ASN A 3 12.50 -13.02 -18.95
CA ASN A 3 11.62 -13.94 -18.21
C ASN A 3 11.24 -13.46 -16.80
N ARG A 4 12.15 -12.77 -16.10
CA ARG A 4 11.88 -12.22 -14.76
C ARG A 4 10.81 -11.11 -14.78
N GLU A 5 10.86 -10.22 -15.76
CA GLU A 5 9.92 -9.10 -15.92
C GLU A 5 8.54 -9.63 -16.34
N ASP A 6 8.51 -10.57 -17.28
CA ASP A 6 7.28 -11.20 -17.75
C ASP A 6 6.58 -11.97 -16.62
N LEU A 7 7.35 -12.64 -15.75
CA LEU A 7 6.83 -13.29 -14.55
C LEU A 7 6.21 -12.30 -13.56
N LEU A 8 6.83 -11.13 -13.35
CA LEU A 8 6.27 -10.07 -12.49
C LEU A 8 4.97 -9.51 -13.07
N ALA A 9 4.93 -9.26 -14.37
CA ALA A 9 3.73 -8.79 -15.07
C ALA A 9 2.60 -9.81 -15.00
N GLY A 10 2.89 -11.09 -15.27
CA GLY A 10 1.91 -12.18 -15.17
C GLY A 10 1.41 -12.40 -13.74
N ALA A 11 2.29 -12.27 -12.75
CA ALA A 11 1.93 -12.34 -11.33
C ALA A 11 1.00 -11.18 -10.93
N ARG A 12 1.30 -9.94 -11.34
CA ARG A 12 0.44 -8.78 -11.12
C ARG A 12 -0.95 -9.01 -11.72
N HIS A 13 -1.02 -9.45 -12.97
CA HIS A 13 -2.29 -9.73 -13.63
C HIS A 13 -3.11 -10.80 -12.88
N CYS A 14 -2.47 -11.87 -12.43
CA CYS A 14 -3.14 -12.89 -11.62
C CYS A 14 -3.63 -12.36 -10.26
N LEU A 15 -2.86 -11.47 -9.60
CA LEU A 15 -3.29 -10.83 -8.35
C LEU A 15 -4.54 -9.99 -8.55
N GLU A 16 -4.60 -9.22 -9.63
CA GLU A 16 -5.74 -8.37 -9.98
C GLU A 16 -7.00 -9.20 -10.28
N GLU A 17 -6.89 -10.26 -11.08
CA GLU A 17 -8.04 -11.08 -11.47
C GLU A 17 -8.48 -12.07 -10.39
N LYS A 18 -7.53 -12.72 -9.71
CA LYS A 18 -7.78 -13.89 -8.86
C LYS A 18 -7.51 -13.63 -7.39
N GLY A 19 -6.71 -12.63 -7.03
CA GLY A 19 -6.25 -12.41 -5.65
C GLY A 19 -5.04 -13.26 -5.27
N TYR A 20 -4.49 -12.97 -4.09
CA TYR A 20 -3.26 -13.59 -3.60
C TYR A 20 -3.47 -15.07 -3.28
N LEU A 21 -4.56 -15.46 -2.62
CA LEU A 21 -4.72 -16.85 -2.17
C LEU A 21 -5.05 -17.84 -3.31
N ARG A 22 -5.80 -17.39 -4.34
CA ARG A 22 -6.28 -18.28 -5.42
C ARG A 22 -5.34 -18.41 -6.61
N THR A 23 -4.37 -17.51 -6.76
CA THR A 23 -3.40 -17.56 -7.86
C THR A 23 -2.53 -18.81 -7.75
N THR A 24 -2.18 -19.50 -8.83
CA THR A 24 -1.27 -20.67 -8.79
C THR A 24 -0.01 -20.45 -9.63
N VAL A 25 1.02 -21.28 -9.44
CA VAL A 25 2.22 -21.31 -10.30
C VAL A 25 1.85 -21.48 -11.79
N ARG A 26 0.83 -22.30 -12.08
CA ARG A 26 0.34 -22.53 -13.44
C ARG A 26 -0.33 -21.28 -14.01
N ASP A 27 -1.12 -20.58 -13.20
CA ASP A 27 -1.75 -19.33 -13.64
C ASP A 27 -0.69 -18.29 -14.05
N ILE A 28 0.32 -18.09 -13.20
CA ILE A 28 1.41 -17.13 -13.45
C ILE A 28 2.19 -17.52 -14.71
N ALA A 29 2.55 -18.80 -14.86
CA ALA A 29 3.26 -19.29 -16.05
C ALA A 29 2.44 -19.08 -17.33
N THR A 30 1.12 -19.31 -17.26
CA THR A 30 0.21 -19.09 -18.40
C THR A 30 0.10 -17.61 -18.74
N ALA A 31 -0.09 -16.74 -17.74
CA ALA A 31 -0.23 -15.30 -17.92
C ALA A 31 1.06 -14.63 -18.42
N SER A 32 2.23 -15.14 -18.03
CA SER A 32 3.54 -14.62 -18.44
C SER A 32 4.08 -15.21 -19.73
N GLY A 33 3.56 -16.35 -20.19
CA GLY A 33 4.16 -17.12 -21.30
C GLY A 33 5.50 -17.77 -20.93
N VAL A 34 5.88 -17.76 -19.65
CA VAL A 34 7.16 -18.29 -19.15
C VAL A 34 6.95 -19.64 -18.47
N SER A 35 7.95 -20.52 -18.51
CA SER A 35 7.86 -21.84 -17.88
C SER A 35 7.78 -21.76 -16.35
N MET A 36 7.08 -22.72 -15.73
CA MET A 36 7.00 -22.82 -14.26
C MET A 36 8.37 -22.95 -13.59
N ALA A 37 9.34 -23.60 -14.25
CA ALA A 37 10.69 -23.76 -13.72
C ALA A 37 11.42 -22.43 -13.53
N ALA A 38 11.12 -21.43 -14.37
CA ALA A 38 11.71 -20.10 -14.27
C ALA A 38 11.27 -19.35 -13.00
N ILE A 39 10.11 -19.67 -12.43
CA ILE A 39 9.64 -19.08 -11.16
C ILE A 39 10.56 -19.51 -10.02
N GLY A 40 10.83 -20.81 -9.92
CA GLY A 40 11.77 -21.35 -8.93
C GLY A 40 13.18 -20.77 -9.11
N TYR A 41 13.64 -20.63 -10.36
CA TYR A 41 14.96 -20.07 -10.67
C TYR A 41 15.10 -18.58 -10.30
N HIS A 42 14.12 -17.74 -10.64
CA HIS A 42 14.21 -16.28 -10.47
C HIS A 42 13.73 -15.79 -9.10
N PHE A 43 12.79 -16.48 -8.47
CA PHE A 43 12.09 -16.00 -7.28
C PHE A 43 12.09 -17.01 -6.12
N GLY A 44 12.48 -18.26 -6.36
CA GLY A 44 12.50 -19.32 -5.35
C GLY A 44 11.13 -19.93 -5.07
N SER A 45 10.09 -19.11 -4.91
CA SER A 45 8.71 -19.57 -4.69
C SER A 45 7.66 -18.68 -5.37
N ARG A 46 6.43 -19.22 -5.44
CA ARG A 46 5.25 -18.48 -5.85
C ARG A 46 5.01 -17.27 -4.94
N GLU A 47 5.10 -17.47 -3.64
CA GLU A 47 4.83 -16.46 -2.61
C GLU A 47 5.85 -15.32 -2.71
N ALA A 48 7.13 -15.63 -2.94
CA ALA A 48 8.16 -14.62 -3.16
C ALA A 48 7.88 -13.78 -4.41
N LEU A 49 7.45 -14.41 -5.51
CA LEU A 49 7.06 -13.71 -6.74
C LEU A 49 5.81 -12.84 -6.51
N LEU A 50 4.75 -13.39 -5.92
CA LEU A 50 3.51 -12.64 -5.65
C LEU A 50 3.76 -11.45 -4.72
N ASN A 51 4.57 -11.62 -3.67
CA ASN A 51 4.92 -10.50 -2.78
C ASN A 51 5.73 -9.42 -3.50
N GLN A 52 6.68 -9.79 -4.36
CA GLN A 52 7.41 -8.78 -5.16
C GLN A 52 6.50 -8.03 -6.13
N ALA A 53 5.59 -8.73 -6.81
CA ALA A 53 4.61 -8.10 -7.70
C ALA A 53 3.66 -7.18 -6.92
N LEU A 54 3.21 -7.62 -5.75
CA LEU A 54 2.34 -6.85 -4.87
C LEU A 54 3.04 -5.60 -4.32
N PHE A 55 4.29 -5.70 -3.86
CA PHE A 55 5.06 -4.54 -3.42
C PHE A 55 5.31 -3.54 -4.56
N ALA A 56 5.63 -4.02 -5.76
CA ALA A 56 5.78 -3.16 -6.92
C ALA A 56 4.48 -2.41 -7.23
N ALA A 57 3.32 -3.08 -7.18
CA ALA A 57 2.02 -2.45 -7.36
C ALA A 57 1.71 -1.42 -6.25
N MET A 58 2.06 -1.71 -4.99
CA MET A 58 1.91 -0.76 -3.88
C MET A 58 2.86 0.44 -4.03
N GLU A 59 4.08 0.25 -4.51
CA GLU A 59 5.05 1.31 -4.77
C GLU A 59 4.61 2.18 -5.96
N GLU A 60 4.08 1.58 -7.04
CA GLU A 60 3.45 2.30 -8.15
C GLU A 60 2.25 3.13 -7.68
N TRP A 61 1.39 2.54 -6.83
CA TRP A 61 0.28 3.25 -6.21
C TRP A 61 0.75 4.41 -5.32
N ALA A 62 1.71 4.17 -4.43
CA ALA A 62 2.25 5.21 -3.56
C ALA A 62 2.95 6.31 -4.36
N ALA A 63 3.58 5.97 -5.50
CA ALA A 63 4.13 6.94 -6.43
C ALA A 63 3.02 7.74 -7.12
N GLY A 64 1.95 7.12 -7.59
CA GLY A 64 0.81 7.81 -8.21
C GLY A 64 -0.01 8.64 -7.23
N ALA A 65 -0.70 7.96 -6.31
CA ALA A 65 -1.61 8.53 -5.33
C ALA A 65 -0.89 9.31 -4.21
N GLY A 66 0.34 8.92 -3.84
CA GLY A 66 1.12 9.58 -2.78
C GLY A 66 1.85 10.85 -3.23
N ARG A 67 1.91 11.13 -4.55
CA ARG A 67 2.40 12.42 -5.09
C ARG A 67 1.29 13.45 -5.31
N LEU A 68 0.03 13.09 -5.08
CA LEU A 68 -1.07 14.04 -5.15
C LEU A 68 -0.96 14.98 -3.96
N THR A 69 -0.21 16.07 -4.12
CA THR A 69 -0.43 17.26 -3.31
C THR A 69 -1.83 17.73 -3.67
N GLY A 70 -2.77 17.54 -2.76
CA GLY A 70 -4.13 18.03 -2.97
C GLY A 70 -4.12 19.52 -3.32
N GLU A 71 -5.13 19.93 -4.05
CA GLU A 71 -5.33 21.31 -4.46
C GLU A 71 -6.06 22.07 -3.35
N GLY A 72 -5.83 23.37 -3.26
CA GLY A 72 -6.41 24.22 -2.22
C GLY A 72 -5.53 25.40 -1.86
N GLU A 73 -6.17 26.49 -1.41
CA GLU A 73 -5.51 27.72 -1.00
C GLU A 73 -4.80 27.51 0.34
N THR A 74 -5.44 26.77 1.26
CA THR A 74 -4.91 26.48 2.59
C THR A 74 -4.28 25.08 2.71
N ALA A 75 -3.41 24.89 3.69
CA ALA A 75 -2.84 23.57 3.99
C ALA A 75 -3.92 22.53 4.37
N GLY A 76 -5.00 22.97 5.01
CA GLY A 76 -6.13 22.11 5.36
C GLY A 76 -6.89 21.62 4.12
N GLU A 77 -7.19 22.51 3.18
CA GLU A 77 -7.86 22.14 1.93
C GLU A 77 -7.03 21.15 1.12
N ARG A 78 -5.72 21.40 0.98
CA ARG A 78 -4.82 20.47 0.30
C ARG A 78 -4.76 19.11 0.99
N TYR A 79 -4.82 19.08 2.33
CA TYR A 79 -4.88 17.84 3.08
C TYR A 79 -6.18 17.07 2.82
N ALA A 80 -7.33 17.76 2.88
CA ALA A 80 -8.63 17.15 2.59
C ALA A 80 -8.69 16.59 1.15
N ASP A 81 -8.31 17.37 0.14
CA ASP A 81 -8.30 16.92 -1.25
C ASP A 81 -7.33 15.75 -1.47
N THR A 82 -6.19 15.72 -0.76
CA THR A 82 -5.28 14.56 -0.80
C THR A 82 -5.96 13.27 -0.33
N TRP A 83 -6.81 13.36 0.70
CA TRP A 83 -7.56 12.21 1.20
C TRP A 83 -8.70 11.81 0.28
N ASP A 84 -9.46 12.76 -0.26
CA ASP A 84 -10.53 12.48 -1.22
C ASP A 84 -10.00 11.73 -2.44
N ARG A 85 -8.84 12.16 -2.97
CA ARG A 85 -8.16 11.46 -4.06
C ARG A 85 -7.75 10.04 -3.67
N LYS A 86 -7.13 9.86 -2.50
CA LYS A 86 -6.73 8.52 -2.01
C LYS A 86 -7.93 7.59 -1.83
N ILE A 87 -9.03 8.07 -1.24
CA ILE A 87 -10.26 7.29 -1.02
C ILE A 87 -10.86 6.84 -2.36
N ARG A 88 -10.93 7.75 -3.34
CA ARG A 88 -11.37 7.43 -4.71
C ARG A 88 -10.49 6.35 -5.34
N ASP A 89 -9.18 6.55 -5.32
CA ASP A 89 -8.20 5.61 -5.87
C ASP A 89 -8.29 4.22 -5.20
N PHE A 90 -8.54 4.17 -3.89
CA PHE A 90 -8.76 2.89 -3.18
C PHE A 90 -10.00 2.14 -3.64
N GLY A 91 -11.08 2.88 -3.94
CA GLY A 91 -12.28 2.29 -4.53
C GLY A 91 -11.97 1.60 -5.86
N GLU A 92 -11.16 2.24 -6.70
CA GLU A 92 -10.75 1.72 -8.02
C GLU A 92 -9.76 0.55 -7.91
N MET A 93 -8.88 0.56 -6.91
CA MET A 93 -7.86 -0.48 -6.67
C MET A 93 -8.22 -1.42 -5.52
N ARG A 94 -9.51 -1.74 -5.35
CA ARG A 94 -9.98 -2.68 -4.32
C ARG A 94 -9.22 -4.01 -4.32
N TRP A 95 -8.83 -4.51 -5.49
CA TRP A 95 -8.06 -5.76 -5.63
C TRP A 95 -6.71 -5.69 -4.91
N LEU A 96 -6.02 -4.54 -4.99
CA LEU A 96 -4.70 -4.35 -4.41
C LEU A 96 -4.77 -4.45 -2.89
N TRP A 97 -5.77 -3.81 -2.29
CA TRP A 97 -5.99 -3.89 -0.84
C TRP A 97 -6.33 -5.30 -0.37
N LEU A 98 -7.25 -5.98 -1.05
CA LEU A 98 -7.61 -7.35 -0.70
C LEU A 98 -6.40 -8.29 -0.80
N ALA A 99 -5.59 -8.15 -1.85
CA ALA A 99 -4.36 -8.92 -2.00
C ALA A 99 -3.33 -8.60 -0.90
N SER A 100 -3.21 -7.34 -0.46
CA SER A 100 -2.37 -6.95 0.69
C SER A 100 -2.84 -7.58 2.01
N VAL A 101 -4.14 -7.61 2.28
CA VAL A 101 -4.69 -8.25 3.48
C VAL A 101 -4.47 -9.76 3.43
N GLU A 102 -4.74 -10.40 2.29
CA GLU A 102 -4.50 -11.83 2.09
C GLU A 102 -3.02 -12.19 2.28
N ALA A 103 -2.11 -11.40 1.70
CA ALA A 103 -0.67 -11.59 1.86
C ALA A 103 -0.23 -11.44 3.32
N PHE A 104 -0.76 -10.44 4.03
CA PHE A 104 -0.50 -10.24 5.46
C PHE A 104 -0.97 -11.43 6.29
N VAL A 105 -2.23 -11.86 6.14
CA VAL A 105 -2.78 -13.01 6.86
C VAL A 105 -1.97 -14.27 6.58
N HIS A 106 -1.58 -14.51 5.32
CA HIS A 106 -0.75 -15.64 4.96
C HIS A 106 0.65 -15.57 5.60
N ALA A 107 1.28 -14.39 5.62
CA ALA A 107 2.58 -14.19 6.22
C ALA A 107 2.62 -14.45 7.72
N GLN A 108 1.49 -14.35 8.44
CA GLN A 108 1.43 -14.70 9.87
C GLN A 108 1.80 -16.16 10.15
N SER A 109 1.75 -17.04 9.14
CA SER A 109 2.16 -18.44 9.24
C SER A 109 3.58 -18.72 8.71
N SER A 110 4.31 -17.69 8.25
CA SER A 110 5.70 -17.81 7.78
C SER A 110 6.56 -16.65 8.33
N PRO A 111 7.50 -16.95 9.26
CA PRO A 111 8.42 -15.94 9.80
C PRO A 111 9.22 -15.20 8.71
N GLU A 112 9.59 -15.91 7.63
CA GLU A 112 10.36 -15.35 6.51
C GLU A 112 9.54 -14.30 5.74
N LEU A 113 8.29 -14.63 5.41
CA LEU A 113 7.38 -13.69 4.73
C LEU A 113 7.04 -12.50 5.62
N LEU A 114 6.84 -12.74 6.92
CA LEU A 114 6.58 -11.68 7.88
C LEU A 114 7.76 -10.70 7.99
N ALA A 115 9.01 -11.21 7.97
CA ALA A 115 10.21 -10.37 7.97
C ALA A 115 10.29 -9.47 6.73
N ILE A 116 9.90 -9.99 5.56
CA ILE A 116 9.83 -9.22 4.31
C ILE A 116 8.79 -8.10 4.41
N LEU A 117 7.57 -8.41 4.89
CA LEU A 117 6.52 -7.39 5.09
C LEU A 117 6.94 -6.32 6.11
N ALA A 118 7.58 -6.74 7.21
CA ALA A 118 8.05 -5.83 8.26
C ALA A 118 9.09 -4.85 7.74
N GLU A 119 9.98 -5.28 6.85
CA GLU A 119 10.96 -4.41 6.20
C GLU A 119 10.28 -3.42 5.24
N GLY A 120 9.34 -3.89 4.42
CA GLY A 120 8.52 -3.02 3.58
C GLY A 120 7.78 -1.95 4.39
N GLN A 121 7.20 -2.32 5.54
CA GLN A 121 6.51 -1.39 6.42
C GLN A 121 7.47 -0.36 7.06
N ARG A 122 8.69 -0.78 7.46
CA ARG A 122 9.73 0.15 7.95
C ARG A 122 10.09 1.18 6.89
N ARG A 123 10.36 0.75 5.66
CA ARG A 123 10.65 1.63 4.54
C ARG A 123 9.50 2.58 4.25
N ASN A 124 8.25 2.08 4.25
CA ASN A 124 7.07 2.90 4.00
C ASN A 124 6.88 4.01 5.06
N ARG A 125 7.03 3.69 6.35
CA ARG A 125 6.95 4.70 7.43
C ARG A 125 7.92 5.85 7.21
N ARG A 126 9.15 5.54 6.80
CA ARG A 126 10.17 6.55 6.52
C ARG A 126 9.80 7.43 5.34
N MET A 127 9.37 6.83 4.23
CA MET A 127 8.94 7.57 3.04
C MET A 127 7.77 8.51 3.34
N VAL A 128 6.78 8.02 4.09
CA VAL A 128 5.61 8.80 4.48
C VAL A 128 5.99 9.96 5.41
N ALA A 129 6.78 9.70 6.45
CA ALA A 129 7.21 10.75 7.37
C ALA A 129 8.02 11.84 6.65
N ALA A 130 8.92 11.45 5.75
CA ALA A 130 9.70 12.37 4.93
C ALA A 130 8.82 13.23 4.02
N ALA A 131 7.83 12.62 3.35
CA ALA A 131 6.87 13.33 2.52
C ALA A 131 6.03 14.34 3.32
N LEU A 132 5.55 13.95 4.51
CA LEU A 132 4.78 14.84 5.39
C LEU A 132 5.63 16.00 5.93
N ARG A 133 6.92 15.78 6.14
CA ARG A 133 7.88 16.82 6.58
C ARG A 133 8.42 17.67 5.42
N GLY A 134 8.22 17.24 4.17
CA GLY A 134 8.78 17.92 3.01
C GLY A 134 10.30 17.83 2.91
N VAL A 135 10.90 16.75 3.43
CA VAL A 135 12.35 16.52 3.43
C VAL A 135 12.72 15.22 2.71
N PRO A 136 13.97 15.04 2.25
CA PRO A 136 14.42 13.76 1.72
C PRO A 136 14.36 12.62 2.76
N PRO A 137 14.10 11.36 2.36
CA PRO A 137 13.98 10.22 3.28
C PRO A 137 15.21 9.92 4.14
N GLN A 138 16.39 10.37 3.73
CA GLN A 138 17.62 10.27 4.51
C GLN A 138 17.76 11.34 5.59
N GLU A 139 16.98 12.43 5.52
CA GLU A 139 17.02 13.56 6.45
C GLU A 139 15.90 13.53 7.50
N VAL A 140 14.89 12.66 7.34
CA VAL A 140 13.81 12.51 8.33
C VAL A 140 14.32 11.85 9.62
N SER A 141 13.91 12.39 10.77
CA SER A 141 14.28 11.88 12.09
C SER A 141 13.62 10.52 12.37
N GLU A 142 14.29 9.64 13.11
CA GLU A 142 13.70 8.36 13.55
C GLU A 142 12.46 8.57 14.45
N GLU A 143 12.40 9.68 15.17
CA GLU A 143 11.22 10.08 15.93
C GLU A 143 10.01 10.30 15.01
N ASP A 144 10.18 11.08 13.93
CA ASP A 144 9.11 11.32 12.94
C ASP A 144 8.74 10.03 12.19
N VAL A 145 9.71 9.17 11.87
CA VAL A 145 9.44 7.85 11.27
C VAL A 145 8.53 7.02 12.18
N ARG A 146 8.79 7.02 13.49
CA ARG A 146 8.02 6.23 14.46
C ARG A 146 6.70 6.88 14.85
N ALA A 147 6.63 8.21 14.92
CA ALA A 147 5.42 8.96 15.26
C ALA A 147 4.57 9.24 14.01
N LEU A 148 4.97 10.22 13.19
CA LEU A 148 4.21 10.66 12.01
C LEU A 148 4.01 9.55 10.98
N GLY A 149 5.07 8.80 10.67
CA GLY A 149 5.00 7.69 9.72
C GLY A 149 4.03 6.60 10.16
N SER A 150 4.07 6.20 11.44
CA SER A 150 3.15 5.19 11.98
C SER A 150 1.72 5.71 12.05
N MET A 151 1.51 6.94 12.51
CA MET A 151 0.19 7.55 12.65
C MET A 151 -0.51 7.66 11.29
N HIS A 152 0.21 8.12 10.27
CA HIS A 152 -0.33 8.24 8.92
C HIS A 152 -0.69 6.88 8.32
N ILE A 153 0.15 5.86 8.49
CA ILE A 153 -0.18 4.49 8.04
C ILE A 153 -1.39 3.92 8.78
N ALA A 154 -1.51 4.19 10.09
CA ALA A 154 -2.67 3.76 10.88
C ALA A 154 -3.96 4.43 10.38
N LEU A 155 -3.91 5.74 10.14
CA LEU A 155 -5.04 6.48 9.56
C LEU A 155 -5.41 5.95 8.18
N LEU A 156 -4.42 5.77 7.30
CA LEU A 156 -4.63 5.24 5.94
C LEU A 156 -5.31 3.88 5.99
N SER A 157 -4.78 2.96 6.79
CA SER A 157 -5.31 1.59 6.92
C SER A 157 -6.72 1.59 7.51
N GLY A 158 -6.98 2.41 8.53
CA GLY A 158 -8.30 2.52 9.13
C GLY A 158 -9.35 3.10 8.18
N VAL A 159 -8.99 4.13 7.40
CA VAL A 159 -9.86 4.73 6.39
C VAL A 159 -10.15 3.74 5.26
N MET A 160 -9.13 3.00 4.79
CA MET A 160 -9.31 1.94 3.80
C MET A 160 -10.30 0.87 4.27
N VAL A 161 -10.15 0.39 5.51
CA VAL A 161 -11.05 -0.62 6.08
C VAL A 161 -12.48 -0.10 6.15
N GLN A 162 -12.69 1.14 6.61
CA GLN A 162 -14.02 1.75 6.65
C GLN A 162 -14.62 1.86 5.25
N THR A 163 -13.86 2.40 4.29
CA THR A 163 -14.30 2.59 2.89
C THR A 163 -14.72 1.28 2.23
N LEU A 164 -14.03 0.18 2.51
CA LEU A 164 -14.34 -1.11 1.90
C LEU A 164 -15.45 -1.89 2.61
N THR A 165 -15.73 -1.54 3.86
CA THR A 165 -16.76 -2.16 4.70
C THR A 165 -18.10 -1.49 4.49
N ASP A 166 -18.14 -0.16 4.50
CA ASP A 166 -19.34 0.67 4.28
C ASP A 166 -18.97 1.85 3.37
N PRO A 167 -18.95 1.66 2.03
CA PRO A 167 -18.57 2.70 1.09
C PRO A 167 -19.51 3.91 1.10
N GLU A 168 -20.78 3.72 1.48
CA GLU A 168 -21.80 4.79 1.50
C GLU A 168 -21.58 5.76 2.66
N GLN A 169 -20.95 5.29 3.75
CA GLN A 169 -20.62 6.08 4.94
C GLN A 169 -19.11 6.21 5.17
N ALA A 170 -18.31 6.01 4.12
CA ALA A 170 -16.87 6.20 4.19
C ALA A 170 -16.56 7.68 4.48
N PRO A 171 -15.62 7.99 5.40
CA PRO A 171 -15.30 9.37 5.71
C PRO A 171 -14.66 10.06 4.51
N ASP A 172 -15.01 11.32 4.26
CA ASP A 172 -14.35 12.15 3.26
C ASP A 172 -13.12 12.89 3.82
N GLY A 173 -12.34 13.53 2.95
CA GLY A 173 -11.14 14.26 3.34
C GLY A 173 -11.42 15.43 4.29
N ARG A 174 -12.58 16.07 4.19
CA ARG A 174 -13.00 17.17 5.06
C ARG A 174 -13.29 16.66 6.48
N GLU A 175 -14.00 15.54 6.59
CA GLU A 175 -14.32 14.88 7.85
C GLU A 175 -13.05 14.38 8.54
N LEU A 176 -12.11 13.81 7.80
CA LEU A 176 -10.80 13.40 8.34
C LEU A 176 -9.99 14.59 8.88
N LEU A 177 -9.96 15.70 8.14
CA LEU A 177 -9.31 16.94 8.61
C LEU A 177 -9.97 17.47 9.88
N GLN A 178 -11.31 17.52 9.91
CA GLN A 178 -12.06 17.98 11.07
C GLN A 178 -11.81 17.09 12.29
N GLY A 179 -11.87 15.77 12.12
CA GLY A 179 -11.59 14.81 13.18
C GLY A 179 -10.20 14.97 13.78
N LEU A 180 -9.17 15.16 12.94
CA LEU A 180 -7.82 15.40 13.40
C LEU A 180 -7.68 16.70 14.19
N ARG A 181 -8.32 17.79 13.76
CA ARG A 181 -8.32 19.06 14.49
C ARG A 181 -8.97 18.90 15.87
N SER A 182 -10.12 18.24 15.94
CA SER A 182 -10.80 17.96 17.20
C SER A 182 -9.96 17.09 18.14
N MET A 183 -9.19 16.12 17.61
CA MET A 183 -8.26 15.35 18.43
C MET A 183 -7.15 16.22 19.03
N VAL A 184 -6.61 17.18 18.28
CA VAL A 184 -5.59 18.11 18.80
C VAL A 184 -6.19 18.99 19.90
N GLU A 185 -7.37 19.55 19.68
CA GLU A 185 -8.08 20.37 20.69
C GLU A 185 -8.30 19.59 22.00
N LEU A 186 -8.67 18.30 21.91
CA LEU A 186 -8.85 17.43 23.08
C LEU A 186 -7.55 17.07 23.82
N LEU A 187 -6.41 17.08 23.14
CA LEU A 187 -5.10 16.81 23.75
C LEU A 187 -4.52 18.05 24.45
N GLU A 188 -4.95 19.24 24.04
CA GLU A 188 -4.51 20.52 24.59
C GLU A 188 -5.43 21.06 25.70
N SER A 189 -6.63 20.49 25.86
CA SER A 189 -7.61 20.82 26.92
C SER A 189 -7.27 20.19 28.27
#